data_AF-A0A1R3VEC5-F1
#
_entry.id   AF-A0A1R3VEC5-F1
#
_cell.length_a   1.000
_cell.length_b   1.000
_cell.length_c   1.000
_cell.angle_alpha   90.00
_cell.angle_beta   90.00
_cell.angle_gamma   90.00
#
_symmetry.space_group_name_H-M   'P 1'
#
loop_
_entity.id
_entity.type
_entity.pdbx_description
1 polymer ?
#
loop_
_entity_poly.entity_id
_entity_poly.type
_entity_poly.pdbx_seq_one_letter_code
_entity_poly.pdbx_strand_id
1 'polypeptide(L)'
;MAVTLSANVDDQMARKVRIVAEKEHRSISNVVSSALTVFTGLPKDVRDTLLELHSHQDVSGIKRLAREMMATVSRIRLEAATESLAAEKIFGGPDSSTDEIDLMEEATRLTEAEKHPKPNP
;
A
#
# COMPACT_ATOMS: atom_id res chain seq x y z
N MET A 1 -19.13 1.66 -21.40
CA MET A 1 -18.83 2.62 -22.49
C MET A 1 -17.69 3.51 -22.05
N ALA A 2 -16.72 3.78 -22.92
CA ALA A 2 -15.62 4.70 -22.62
C ALA A 2 -15.97 6.10 -23.12
N VAL A 3 -15.73 7.13 -22.31
CA VAL A 3 -15.96 8.54 -22.64
C VAL A 3 -14.63 9.28 -22.56
N THR A 4 -14.33 10.13 -23.54
CA THR A 4 -13.13 10.96 -23.55
C THR A 4 -13.41 12.27 -22.81
N LEU A 5 -12.60 12.56 -21.80
CA LEU A 5 -12.58 13.84 -21.10
C LEU A 5 -11.35 14.63 -21.56
N SER A 6 -11.53 15.92 -21.85
CA SER A 6 -10.44 16.82 -22.19
C SER A 6 -10.44 17.99 -21.20
N ALA A 7 -9.25 18.34 -20.72
CA ALA A 7 -9.03 19.46 -19.81
C ALA A 7 -7.65 20.05 -20.08
N ASN A 8 -7.53 21.36 -19.95
CA ASN A 8 -6.24 22.03 -20.01
C ASN A 8 -5.57 21.95 -18.64
N VAL A 9 -4.30 21.58 -18.63
CA VAL A 9 -3.44 21.57 -17.44
C VAL A 9 -2.21 22.42 -17.73
N ASP A 10 -1.64 23.03 -16.69
CA ASP A 10 -0.39 23.76 -16.85
C ASP A 10 0.81 22.82 -17.12
N ASP A 11 1.90 23.41 -17.60
CA ASP A 11 3.13 22.69 -17.95
C ASP A 11 3.77 21.97 -16.75
N GLN A 12 3.58 22.48 -15.54
CA GLN A 12 4.16 21.88 -14.34
C GLN A 12 3.40 20.60 -13.98
N MET A 13 2.08 20.63 -14.03
CA MET A 13 1.21 19.48 -13.80
C MET A 13 1.40 18.43 -14.90
N ALA A 14 1.46 18.85 -16.17
CA ALA A 14 1.74 17.94 -17.28
C ALA A 14 3.06 17.17 -17.09
N ARG A 15 4.12 17.86 -16.63
CA ARG A 15 5.41 17.22 -16.30
C ARG A 15 5.28 16.24 -15.13
N LYS A 16 4.60 16.63 -14.04
CA LYS A 16 4.40 15.75 -12.87
C LYS A 16 3.68 14.46 -13.27
N VAL A 17 2.62 14.55 -14.08
CA VAL A 17 1.86 13.38 -14.54
C VAL A 17 2.72 12.46 -15.42
N ARG A 18 3.53 13.02 -16.33
CA ARG A 18 4.47 12.20 -17.15
C ARG A 18 5.47 11.44 -16.29
N ILE A 19 6.07 12.10 -15.29
CA ILE A 19 7.02 11.46 -14.37
C ILE A 19 6.36 10.29 -13.63
N VAL A 20 5.12 10.46 -13.16
CA VAL A 20 4.38 9.38 -12.48
C VAL A 20 4.07 8.23 -13.45
N ALA A 21 3.60 8.54 -14.65
CA ALA A 21 3.30 7.55 -15.68
C ALA A 21 4.54 6.71 -16.04
N GLU A 22 5.70 7.34 -16.22
CA GLU A 22 6.96 6.66 -16.49
C GLU A 22 7.40 5.77 -15.32
N LYS A 23 7.37 6.30 -14.09
CA LYS A 23 7.79 5.57 -12.88
C LYS A 23 6.91 4.35 -12.59
N GLU A 24 5.62 4.43 -12.91
CA GLU A 24 4.68 3.34 -12.69
C GLU A 24 4.54 2.40 -13.90
N HIS A 25 5.24 2.66 -15.01
CA HIS A 25 5.07 1.95 -16.28
C HIS A 25 3.62 1.93 -16.79
N ARG A 26 2.93 3.08 -16.69
CA ARG A 26 1.51 3.25 -17.05
C ARG A 26 1.33 4.33 -18.10
N SER A 27 0.24 4.26 -18.86
CA SER A 27 -0.13 5.36 -19.76
C SER A 27 -0.61 6.58 -18.97
N ILE A 28 -0.41 7.77 -19.54
CA ILE A 28 -0.93 9.04 -18.96
C ILE A 28 -2.43 8.94 -18.71
N SER A 29 -3.19 8.40 -19.68
CA SER A 29 -4.64 8.22 -19.56
C SER A 29 -5.02 7.34 -18.37
N ASN A 30 -4.26 6.27 -18.10
CA ASN A 30 -4.52 5.40 -16.95
C ASN A 30 -4.21 6.10 -15.62
N VAL A 31 -3.14 6.91 -15.56
CA VAL A 31 -2.81 7.71 -14.38
C VAL A 31 -3.91 8.72 -14.09
N VAL A 32 -4.35 9.47 -15.11
CA VAL A 32 -5.44 10.45 -14.99
C VAL A 32 -6.75 9.77 -14.60
N SER A 33 -7.09 8.65 -15.24
CA SER A 33 -8.31 7.89 -14.90
C SER A 33 -8.28 7.41 -13.45
N SER A 34 -7.16 6.85 -12.97
CA SER A 34 -7.05 6.43 -11.57
C SER A 34 -7.11 7.61 -10.60
N ALA A 35 -6.46 8.72 -10.92
CA ALA A 35 -6.53 9.92 -10.10
C ALA A 35 -7.97 10.43 -9.97
N LEU A 36 -8.74 10.44 -11.06
CA LEU A 36 -10.16 10.81 -11.04
C LEU A 36 -11.00 9.83 -10.21
N THR A 37 -10.79 8.51 -10.38
CA THR A 37 -11.50 7.49 -9.57
C THR A 37 -11.23 7.68 -8.08
N VAL A 38 -9.96 7.87 -7.69
CA VAL A 38 -9.60 8.09 -6.29
C VAL A 38 -10.21 9.40 -5.79
N PHE A 39 -10.01 10.50 -6.51
CA PHE A 39 -10.47 11.81 -6.08
C PHE A 39 -12.00 11.88 -5.95
N THR A 40 -12.75 11.32 -6.90
CA THR A 40 -14.22 11.30 -6.86
C THR A 40 -14.80 10.36 -5.81
N GLY A 41 -14.06 9.31 -5.41
CA GLY A 41 -14.45 8.40 -4.34
C GLY A 41 -14.27 8.98 -2.93
N LEU A 42 -13.53 10.07 -2.75
CA LEU A 42 -13.35 10.71 -1.44
C LEU A 42 -14.60 11.49 -1.00
N PRO A 43 -14.94 11.53 0.30
CA PRO A 43 -15.97 12.43 0.83
C PRO A 43 -15.66 13.89 0.50
N LYS A 44 -16.72 14.72 0.37
CA LYS A 44 -16.58 16.14 0.00
C LYS A 44 -15.59 16.87 0.92
N ASP A 45 -15.77 16.73 2.23
CA ASP A 45 -14.95 17.41 3.22
C ASP A 45 -13.45 17.06 3.10
N VAL A 46 -13.14 15.82 2.72
CA VAL A 46 -11.77 15.37 2.47
C VAL A 46 -11.20 16.04 1.22
N ARG A 47 -11.98 16.11 0.13
CA ARG A 47 -11.55 16.78 -1.10
C ARG A 47 -11.31 18.27 -0.86
N ASP A 48 -12.22 18.93 -0.15
CA ASP A 48 -12.15 20.35 0.16
C ASP A 48 -10.89 20.64 0.98
N THR A 49 -10.61 19.83 2.02
CA THR A 49 -9.38 19.93 2.82
C THR A 49 -8.11 19.75 1.97
N LEU A 50 -8.09 18.77 1.06
CA LEU A 50 -6.94 18.55 0.17
C LEU A 50 -6.71 19.73 -0.78
N LEU A 51 -7.79 20.34 -1.28
CA LEU A 51 -7.71 21.52 -2.14
C LEU A 51 -7.24 22.75 -1.38
N GLU A 52 -7.70 22.94 -0.14
CA GLU A 52 -7.25 24.03 0.74
C GLU A 52 -5.76 23.92 1.08
N LEU A 53 -5.29 22.72 1.44
CA LEU A 53 -3.87 22.48 1.70
C LEU A 53 -3.02 22.77 0.45
N HIS A 54 -3.54 22.43 -0.74
CA HIS A 54 -2.87 22.72 -2.00
C HIS A 54 -2.84 24.23 -2.32
N SER A 55 -3.95 24.94 -2.13
CA SER A 55 -4.07 26.37 -2.44
C SER A 55 -3.19 27.24 -1.55
N HIS A 56 -3.05 26.87 -0.27
CA HIS A 56 -2.20 27.58 0.68
C HIS A 56 -0.70 27.25 0.51
N GLN A 57 -0.34 26.39 -0.46
CA GLN A 57 1.01 25.85 -0.62
C GLN A 57 1.56 25.27 0.70
N ASP A 58 0.70 24.74 1.56
CA ASP A 58 1.12 24.16 2.83
C ASP A 58 1.72 22.77 2.61
N VAL A 59 2.96 22.78 2.13
CA VAL A 59 3.76 21.57 1.91
C VAL A 59 3.93 20.78 3.21
N SER A 60 3.90 21.45 4.37
CA SER A 60 4.07 20.80 5.67
C SER A 60 2.81 20.02 6.07
N GLY A 61 1.63 20.62 5.88
CA GLY A 61 0.33 20.00 6.11
C GLY A 61 0.10 18.81 5.18
N ILE A 62 0.39 18.97 3.88
CA ILE A 62 0.30 17.86 2.90
C ILE A 62 1.22 16.70 3.31
N LYS A 63 2.46 16.98 3.71
CA LYS A 63 3.41 15.93 4.13
C LYS A 63 2.96 15.24 5.41
N ARG A 64 2.39 15.96 6.37
CA ARG A 64 1.86 15.38 7.61
C ARG A 64 0.69 14.44 7.31
N LEU A 65 -0.28 14.93 6.53
CA LEU A 65 -1.43 14.13 6.11
C LEU A 65 -0.99 12.88 5.35
N ALA A 66 -0.04 13.00 4.41
CA ALA A 66 0.49 11.86 3.67
C ALA A 66 1.12 10.79 4.58
N ARG A 67 1.86 11.21 5.63
CA ARG A 67 2.42 10.27 6.61
C ARG A 67 1.35 9.56 7.42
N GLU A 68 0.35 10.29 7.89
CA GLU A 68 -0.77 9.73 8.65
C GLU A 68 -1.57 8.73 7.79
N MET A 69 -1.88 9.09 6.54
CA MET A 69 -2.50 8.18 5.57
C MET A 69 -1.67 6.93 5.31
N MET A 70 -0.36 7.07 5.14
CA MET A 70 0.52 5.92 4.90
C MET A 70 0.56 4.98 6.10
N ALA A 71 0.55 5.50 7.33
CA ALA A 71 0.47 4.68 8.54
C ALA A 71 -0.86 3.90 8.60
N THR A 72 -1.98 4.54 8.28
CA THR A 72 -3.29 3.88 8.20
C THR A 72 -3.33 2.81 7.11
N VAL A 73 -2.83 3.11 5.91
CA VAL A 73 -2.77 2.15 4.80
C VAL A 73 -1.89 0.95 5.15
N SER A 74 -0.74 1.17 5.79
CA SER A 74 0.13 0.08 6.24
C SER A 74 -0.56 -0.81 7.27
N ARG A 75 -1.34 -0.23 8.20
CA ARG A 75 -2.12 -1.00 9.16
C ARG A 75 -3.18 -1.87 8.47
N ILE A 76 -3.96 -1.29 7.57
CA ILE A 76 -4.99 -2.03 6.82
C ILE A 76 -4.35 -3.18 6.03
N ARG A 77 -3.19 -2.95 5.39
CA ARG A 77 -2.47 -3.99 4.66
C ARG A 77 -1.95 -5.09 5.56
N LEU A 78 -1.46 -4.74 6.76
CA LEU A 78 -1.02 -5.71 7.75
C LEU A 78 -2.19 -6.57 8.23
N GLU A 79 -3.32 -5.93 8.59
CA GLU A 79 -4.55 -6.62 9.03
C GLU A 79 -5.03 -7.60 7.95
N ALA A 80 -5.14 -7.15 6.69
CA ALA A 80 -5.53 -8.02 5.58
C ALA A 80 -4.54 -9.17 5.33
N ALA A 81 -3.23 -8.92 5.47
CA ALA A 81 -2.22 -9.98 5.35
C ALA A 81 -2.32 -10.99 6.51
N THR A 82 -2.55 -10.53 7.74
CA THR A 82 -2.74 -11.43 8.89
C THR A 82 -3.99 -12.28 8.77
N GLU A 83 -5.10 -11.70 8.26
CA GLU A 83 -6.32 -12.46 7.96
C GLU A 83 -6.07 -13.53 6.90
N SER A 84 -5.33 -13.19 5.82
CA SER A 84 -4.96 -14.14 4.78
C SER A 84 -4.11 -15.29 5.33
N LEU A 85 -3.11 -14.99 6.15
CA LEU A 85 -2.22 -16.00 6.75
C LEU A 85 -2.95 -16.91 7.74
N ALA A 86 -3.89 -16.35 8.53
CA ALA A 86 -4.74 -17.13 9.42
C ALA A 86 -5.70 -18.06 8.63
N ALA A 87 -6.23 -17.58 7.51
CA ALA A 87 -7.06 -18.37 6.61
C ALA A 87 -6.30 -19.52 5.93
N GLU A 88 -5.00 -19.34 5.68
CA GLU A 88 -4.11 -20.37 5.13
C GLU A 88 -3.69 -21.45 6.15
N LYS A 89 -4.14 -21.38 7.41
CA LYS A 89 -3.83 -22.36 8.49
C LYS A 89 -2.33 -22.65 8.67
N ILE A 90 -1.45 -21.73 8.29
CA ILE A 90 0.00 -21.88 8.50
C ILE A 90 0.33 -21.84 10.00
N PHE A 91 -0.52 -21.19 10.80
CA PHE A 91 -0.52 -21.28 12.26
C PHE A 91 -1.88 -21.79 12.77
N GLY A 92 -1.88 -22.98 13.38
CA GLY A 92 -2.91 -23.43 14.30
C GLY A 92 -4.31 -23.62 13.72
N GLY A 93 -4.57 -24.78 13.12
CA GLY A 93 -5.94 -25.29 13.07
C GLY A 93 -6.43 -25.64 14.49
N PRO A 94 -7.74 -25.61 14.78
CA PRO A 94 -8.30 -25.82 16.12
C PRO A 94 -8.03 -27.22 16.75
N ASP A 95 -7.36 -28.11 16.02
CA ASP A 95 -6.88 -29.41 16.51
C ASP A 95 -5.39 -29.40 16.90
N SER A 96 -4.70 -28.26 16.81
CA SER A 96 -3.31 -28.15 17.24
C SER A 96 -3.26 -27.86 18.74
N SER A 97 -3.34 -28.90 19.55
CA SER A 97 -2.65 -28.95 20.85
C SER A 97 -1.12 -28.96 20.64
N THR A 98 -0.63 -28.10 19.77
CA THR A 98 0.79 -27.84 19.61
C THR A 98 1.13 -26.96 20.80
N ASP A 99 1.46 -27.64 21.89
CA ASP A 99 1.96 -27.00 23.10
C ASP A 99 3.07 -26.03 22.69
N GLU A 100 3.13 -24.88 23.33
CA GLU A 100 4.10 -23.79 23.10
C GLU A 100 5.55 -24.29 22.95
N ILE A 101 5.84 -25.45 23.54
CA ILE A 101 7.08 -26.23 23.44
C ILE A 101 7.37 -26.66 22.00
N ASP A 102 6.42 -27.22 21.27
CA ASP A 102 6.60 -27.70 19.89
C ASP A 102 6.88 -26.53 18.94
N LEU A 103 6.27 -25.36 19.19
CA LEU A 103 6.51 -24.15 18.42
C LEU A 103 7.93 -23.61 18.64
N MET A 104 8.42 -23.66 19.88
CA MET A 104 9.79 -23.26 20.23
C MET A 104 10.84 -24.24 19.71
N GLU A 105 10.56 -25.55 19.71
CA GLU A 105 11.43 -26.53 19.10
C GLU A 105 11.55 -26.32 17.58
N GLU A 106 10.44 -26.01 16.88
CA GLU A 106 10.48 -25.77 15.43
C GLU A 106 11.25 -24.49 15.07
N ALA A 107 11.06 -23.40 15.83
CA ALA A 107 11.82 -22.17 15.67
C ALA A 107 13.34 -22.40 15.88
N THR A 108 13.68 -23.27 16.84
CA THR A 108 15.08 -23.65 17.11
C THR A 108 15.65 -24.44 15.94
N ARG A 109 14.89 -25.41 15.42
CA ARG A 109 15.28 -26.24 14.25
C ARG A 109 15.59 -25.39 13.01
N LEU A 110 14.74 -24.40 12.73
CA LEU A 110 14.90 -23.48 11.59
C LEU A 110 16.16 -22.60 11.73
N THR A 111 16.41 -22.10 12.94
CA THR A 111 17.59 -21.28 13.25
C THR A 111 18.90 -22.09 13.11
N GLU A 112 18.90 -23.36 13.50
CA GLU A 112 20.06 -24.24 13.35
C GLU A 112 20.31 -24.66 11.89
N ALA A 113 19.25 -24.89 11.11
CA ALA A 113 19.34 -25.19 9.68
C ALA A 113 19.94 -24.02 8.87
N GLU A 114 19.66 -22.78 9.29
CA GLU A 114 20.23 -21.57 8.67
C GLU A 114 21.70 -21.35 9.07
N LYS A 115 22.12 -21.85 10.24
CA LYS A 115 23.50 -21.72 10.76
C LYS A 115 24.47 -22.78 10.23
N HIS A 116 23.97 -23.93 9.79
CA HIS A 116 24.75 -25.00 9.16
C HIS A 116 24.17 -25.36 7.79
N PRO A 117 24.48 -24.61 6.72
CA PRO A 117 24.15 -25.04 5.36
C PRO A 117 24.91 -26.34 5.09
N LYS A 118 24.19 -27.45 4.93
CA LYS A 118 24.79 -28.72 4.49
C LYS A 118 25.55 -28.47 3.19
N PRO A 119 26.81 -28.92 3.05
CA PRO A 119 27.46 -28.92 1.75
C PRO A 119 26.69 -29.90 0.85
N ASN A 120 26.23 -29.40 -0.30
CA ASN A 120 25.58 -30.25 -1.30
C ASN A 120 26.56 -31.33 -1.79
N PRO A 121 26.10 -32.58 -2.01
CA PRO A 121 26.88 -33.61 -2.68
C PRO A 121 27.14 -33.27 -4.16
#